data_AF-A0A0D3FHC8-F1
#
_entry.id   AF-A0A0D3FHC8-F1
#
_cell.length_a   1.000
_cell.length_b   1.000
_cell.length_c   1.000
_cell.angle_alpha   90.00
_cell.angle_beta   90.00
_cell.angle_gamma   90.00
#
_symmetry.space_group_name_H-M   'P 1'
#
loop_
_entity.id
_entity.type
_entity.pdbx_description
1 polymer ?
#
loop_
_entity_poly.entity_id
_entity_poly.type
_entity_poly.pdbx_seq_one_letter_code
_entity_poly.pdbx_strand_id
1 'polypeptide(L)'
;MTTSPPAGCSFLKGPHTGIQPNAATSRRSPPPPTEFHLQPRELRLHLAAAPPASSRHPPRLQSSRPRRCMLRCPPPRRLCLRLRLRLGSPVSTMASTLTFLRPSAPAPLAASRGAARGVPAAVRVPCRSRVSAAGVSLGSEVAVGSDALFADYKPTTAFLFPGQGAQTVGMVAEAVNVPAAAKLFDKANDILGYDLLDFCTNGPKEKLDSTVISQPAIYVTSLAAVEVLRSRDGGQNVIDSVDVTCGLSLGEYTALAFAGAFSFEDGLKLVKLRGEAMQDASDAASSAMVSVIGLDSEKVQQLCDAANEEVDEKERVQIANFLCPGNYAVSGGVKGIEAVEAKAKSFKARMTVRLAVAGAFHTSFMQPAVSRLESALAETEIKTPRIPVISNVDASPHSDPDTIKKILARQVTSPVQWESTVKTLMGKGLEKSYELGPGKVIAGILKRIDKGASIENIGA
;
A
#
# COMPACT_ATOMS: atom_id res chain seq x y z
N MET A 1 21.94 -37.87 53.83
CA MET A 1 22.41 -39.24 54.17
C MET A 1 21.57 -39.78 55.32
N THR A 2 21.46 -41.11 55.41
CA THR A 2 21.05 -41.92 56.59
C THR A 2 19.63 -41.79 57.22
N THR A 3 19.01 -42.97 57.36
CA THR A 3 18.07 -43.47 58.40
C THR A 3 16.59 -43.04 58.44
N SER A 4 15.72 -44.05 58.23
CA SER A 4 14.27 -44.15 58.53
C SER A 4 14.05 -44.93 59.85
N PRO A 5 12.84 -45.45 60.21
CA PRO A 5 11.46 -44.93 60.16
C PRO A 5 10.94 -44.76 61.64
N PRO A 6 9.95 -45.48 62.25
CA PRO A 6 8.61 -45.97 61.86
C PRO A 6 7.43 -45.70 62.87
N ALA A 7 6.22 -46.15 62.49
CA ALA A 7 5.21 -46.89 63.29
C ALA A 7 3.86 -46.24 63.71
N GLY A 8 2.79 -47.04 63.62
CA GLY A 8 1.38 -46.76 63.99
C GLY A 8 0.42 -46.86 62.78
N CYS A 9 0.09 -48.04 62.23
CA CYS A 9 -0.79 -49.10 62.78
C CYS A 9 -2.17 -48.53 63.23
N SER A 10 -3.34 -49.05 62.80
CA SER A 10 -3.66 -50.48 62.68
C SER A 10 -5.04 -50.82 62.05
N PHE A 11 -5.13 -52.00 61.39
CA PHE A 11 -6.27 -52.98 61.38
C PHE A 11 -7.60 -52.67 60.63
N LEU A 12 -8.34 -53.62 60.00
CA LEU A 12 -8.24 -55.11 59.83
C LEU A 12 -9.06 -55.64 58.59
N LYS A 13 -8.57 -56.74 57.97
CA LYS A 13 -9.29 -57.85 57.22
C LYS A 13 -10.21 -57.47 56.01
N GLY A 14 -10.34 -58.29 54.95
CA GLY A 14 -9.90 -59.67 54.68
C GLY A 14 -10.01 -60.06 53.17
N PRO A 15 -9.73 -61.32 52.76
CA PRO A 15 -8.92 -61.56 51.55
C PRO A 15 -9.46 -62.60 50.51
N HIS A 16 -8.64 -62.86 49.46
CA HIS A 16 -8.68 -63.98 48.48
C HIS A 16 -9.74 -63.89 47.36
N THR A 17 -9.53 -64.33 46.11
CA THR A 17 -8.44 -64.97 45.30
C THR A 17 -8.49 -64.35 43.88
N GLY A 18 -7.53 -64.41 42.95
CA GLY A 18 -6.30 -65.20 42.80
C GLY A 18 -6.26 -65.88 41.40
N ILE A 19 -5.08 -65.88 40.75
CA ILE A 19 -4.67 -66.70 39.57
C ILE A 19 -4.84 -66.10 38.14
N GLN A 20 -3.70 -66.03 37.42
CA GLN A 20 -3.48 -65.77 35.97
C GLN A 20 -3.38 -67.13 35.19
N PRO A 21 -2.86 -67.32 33.93
CA PRO A 21 -2.26 -66.39 32.93
C PRO A 21 -2.54 -66.65 31.42
N ASN A 22 -1.90 -65.82 30.59
CA ASN A 22 -1.57 -65.90 29.15
C ASN A 22 -1.70 -67.25 28.40
N ALA A 23 -2.16 -67.19 27.14
CA ALA A 23 -1.33 -67.44 25.94
C ALA A 23 -2.07 -67.07 24.62
N ALA A 24 -1.34 -66.86 23.52
CA ALA A 24 -1.87 -66.43 22.22
C ALA A 24 -2.10 -67.58 21.22
N THR A 25 -3.00 -67.43 20.22
CA THR A 25 -2.65 -67.47 18.78
C THR A 25 -3.86 -67.47 17.81
N SER A 26 -3.66 -66.79 16.67
CA SER A 26 -4.25 -67.01 15.33
C SER A 26 -5.70 -66.57 14.96
N ARG A 27 -5.73 -65.64 13.99
CA ARG A 27 -6.62 -65.51 12.81
C ARG A 27 -8.15 -65.75 12.96
N ARG A 28 -8.92 -64.68 12.75
CA ARG A 28 -10.08 -64.62 11.83
C ARG A 28 -10.39 -63.16 11.46
N SER A 29 -10.97 -62.96 10.27
CA SER A 29 -11.23 -61.65 9.64
C SER A 29 -12.36 -60.86 10.34
N PRO A 30 -12.39 -59.51 10.24
CA PRO A 30 -13.52 -58.71 10.71
C PRO A 30 -14.77 -58.88 9.82
N PRO A 31 -15.98 -58.63 10.35
CA PRO A 31 -17.24 -58.67 9.59
C PRO A 31 -17.39 -57.47 8.61
N PRO A 32 -18.27 -57.58 7.60
CA PRO A 32 -18.50 -56.52 6.61
C PRO A 32 -19.28 -55.31 7.19
N PRO A 33 -19.23 -54.14 6.52
CA PRO A 33 -19.87 -52.92 7.01
C PRO A 33 -21.40 -52.96 6.93
N THR A 34 -22.06 -52.34 7.92
CA THR A 34 -23.52 -52.19 7.98
C THR A 34 -23.98 -51.08 7.02
N GLU A 35 -24.77 -51.44 6.00
CA GLU A 35 -25.45 -50.45 5.17
C GLU A 35 -26.59 -49.75 5.94
N PHE A 36 -26.57 -48.43 6.00
CA PHE A 36 -27.71 -47.64 6.47
C PHE A 36 -28.67 -47.35 5.30
N HIS A 37 -29.77 -48.10 5.25
CA HIS A 37 -30.90 -47.79 4.38
C HIS A 37 -31.62 -46.53 4.88
N LEU A 38 -31.43 -45.40 4.20
CA LEU A 38 -32.22 -44.18 4.40
C LEU A 38 -33.56 -44.31 3.67
N GLN A 39 -34.67 -44.24 4.41
CA GLN A 39 -36.01 -44.20 3.83
C GLN A 39 -36.24 -42.91 3.02
N PRO A 40 -36.99 -42.97 1.89
CA PRO A 40 -37.30 -41.77 1.11
C PRO A 40 -38.24 -40.86 1.88
N ARG A 41 -37.86 -39.58 2.04
CA ARG A 41 -38.75 -38.54 2.58
C ARG A 41 -39.75 -38.11 1.52
N GLU A 42 -41.03 -38.01 1.88
CA GLU A 42 -42.06 -37.44 1.00
C GLU A 42 -41.78 -35.96 0.67
N LEU A 43 -41.86 -35.63 -0.61
CA LEU A 43 -41.77 -34.27 -1.12
C LEU A 43 -43.19 -33.68 -1.27
N ARG A 44 -43.67 -32.95 -0.26
CA ARG A 44 -44.90 -32.15 -0.40
C ARG A 44 -44.60 -30.85 -1.14
N LEU A 45 -44.98 -30.76 -2.42
CA LEU A 45 -45.16 -29.47 -3.08
C LEU A 45 -46.35 -28.73 -2.49
N HIS A 46 -46.18 -27.44 -2.21
CA HIS A 46 -47.29 -26.50 -2.07
C HIS A 46 -47.33 -25.61 -3.30
N LEU A 47 -48.30 -25.85 -4.20
CA LEU A 47 -48.66 -24.88 -5.23
C LEU A 47 -49.42 -23.72 -4.56
N ALA A 48 -48.85 -22.52 -4.62
CA ALA A 48 -49.57 -21.29 -4.37
C ALA A 48 -50.15 -20.77 -5.70
N ALA A 49 -51.44 -20.42 -5.72
CA ALA A 49 -52.09 -19.86 -6.90
C ALA A 49 -51.69 -18.38 -7.10
N ALA A 50 -51.49 -17.97 -8.36
CA ALA A 50 -51.18 -16.59 -8.70
C ALA A 50 -52.42 -15.67 -8.51
N PRO A 51 -52.25 -14.44 -7.99
CA PRO A 51 -53.35 -13.49 -7.87
C PRO A 51 -53.78 -12.93 -9.24
N PRO A 52 -55.07 -12.62 -9.45
CA PRO A 52 -55.58 -12.16 -10.73
C PRO A 52 -55.14 -10.72 -11.07
N ALA A 53 -54.90 -10.46 -12.36
CA ALA A 53 -54.52 -9.14 -12.86
C ALA A 53 -55.64 -8.11 -12.67
N SER A 54 -55.32 -6.92 -12.16
CA SER A 54 -56.25 -5.80 -12.04
C SER A 54 -56.04 -4.76 -13.14
N SER A 55 -57.05 -4.61 -14.01
CA SER A 55 -57.13 -3.53 -14.99
C SER A 55 -57.90 -2.33 -14.42
N ARG A 56 -57.33 -1.11 -14.45
CA ARG A 56 -58.08 0.16 -14.42
C ARG A 56 -57.25 1.35 -14.94
N HIS A 57 -57.98 2.36 -15.42
CA HIS A 57 -57.53 3.43 -16.33
C HIS A 57 -56.67 4.54 -15.71
N PRO A 58 -55.94 5.33 -16.54
CA PRO A 58 -55.09 6.43 -16.08
C PRO A 58 -55.88 7.68 -15.66
N PRO A 59 -55.40 8.48 -14.69
CA PRO A 59 -56.00 9.75 -14.34
C PRO A 59 -55.65 10.85 -15.37
N ARG A 60 -56.65 11.68 -15.68
CA ARG A 60 -56.53 12.84 -16.58
C ARG A 60 -55.76 14.00 -15.91
N LEU A 61 -55.15 14.83 -16.77
CA LEU A 61 -54.74 16.20 -16.46
C LEU A 61 -55.89 17.01 -15.82
N GLN A 62 -55.62 17.66 -14.68
CA GLN A 62 -56.27 18.91 -14.30
C GLN A 62 -55.25 19.90 -13.74
N SER A 63 -55.47 21.17 -14.06
CA SER A 63 -54.57 22.29 -13.83
C SER A 63 -54.82 22.98 -12.48
N SER A 64 -53.75 23.27 -11.72
CA SER A 64 -53.77 24.32 -10.71
C SER A 64 -52.42 25.07 -10.67
N ARG A 65 -52.48 26.41 -10.72
CA ARG A 65 -51.30 27.28 -10.71
C ARG A 65 -50.71 27.40 -9.29
N PRO A 66 -49.39 27.62 -9.14
CA PRO A 66 -48.73 27.58 -7.84
C PRO A 66 -48.95 28.84 -6.99
N ARG A 67 -49.03 28.67 -5.67
CA ARG A 67 -48.86 29.80 -4.72
C ARG A 67 -47.37 30.00 -4.43
N ARG A 68 -46.94 31.27 -4.45
CA ARG A 68 -45.58 31.71 -4.14
C ARG A 68 -45.20 31.39 -2.68
N CYS A 69 -43.98 30.93 -2.47
CA CYS A 69 -43.24 31.19 -1.23
C CYS A 69 -41.86 31.74 -1.62
N MET A 70 -41.52 32.96 -1.16
CA MET A 70 -40.26 33.62 -1.52
C MET A 70 -39.19 33.31 -0.47
N LEU A 71 -38.12 32.62 -0.87
CA LEU A 71 -36.83 32.66 -0.20
C LEU A 71 -35.77 33.10 -1.22
N ARG A 72 -34.98 34.11 -0.84
CA ARG A 72 -34.03 34.79 -1.74
C ARG A 72 -32.66 34.14 -1.67
N CYS A 73 -32.18 33.58 -2.78
CA CYS A 73 -30.75 33.38 -3.02
C CYS A 73 -30.14 34.64 -3.68
N PRO A 74 -28.94 35.08 -3.30
CA PRO A 74 -28.25 36.19 -3.96
C PRO A 74 -27.46 35.71 -5.22
N PRO A 75 -27.41 36.52 -6.30
CA PRO A 75 -26.62 36.21 -7.50
C PRO A 75 -25.13 36.59 -7.35
N PRO A 76 -24.23 36.05 -8.20
CA PRO A 76 -22.79 36.23 -8.07
C PRO A 76 -22.32 37.63 -8.46
N ARG A 77 -21.31 38.16 -7.76
CA ARG A 77 -20.64 39.42 -8.10
C ARG A 77 -19.43 39.19 -8.98
N ARG A 78 -19.42 39.80 -10.16
CA ARG A 78 -18.25 39.86 -11.06
C ARG A 78 -17.15 40.75 -10.47
N LEU A 79 -15.91 40.30 -10.62
CA LEU A 79 -14.70 41.07 -10.33
C LEU A 79 -14.62 42.28 -11.27
N CYS A 80 -14.31 43.48 -10.75
CA CYS A 80 -14.08 44.67 -11.55
C CYS A 80 -12.75 45.31 -11.14
N LEU A 81 -11.79 45.29 -12.06
CA LEU A 81 -10.43 45.78 -11.87
C LEU A 81 -10.43 47.31 -11.75
N ARG A 82 -9.91 47.86 -10.63
CA ARG A 82 -9.59 49.30 -10.54
C ARG A 82 -8.20 49.53 -9.96
N LEU A 83 -7.29 49.82 -10.88
CA LEU A 83 -5.97 50.39 -10.65
C LEU A 83 -6.07 51.67 -9.80
N ARG A 84 -5.29 51.78 -8.72
CA ARG A 84 -4.96 53.06 -8.09
C ARG A 84 -3.48 53.10 -7.68
N LEU A 85 -2.71 53.80 -8.50
CA LEU A 85 -1.40 54.34 -8.12
C LEU A 85 -1.54 55.25 -6.89
N ARG A 86 -0.63 55.12 -5.93
CA ARG A 86 -0.21 56.24 -5.07
C ARG A 86 1.31 56.21 -4.88
N LEU A 87 1.93 57.35 -5.17
CA LEU A 87 3.34 57.64 -4.99
C LEU A 87 3.65 57.86 -3.50
N GLY A 88 4.87 57.55 -3.06
CA GLY A 88 5.30 57.71 -1.67
C GLY A 88 6.77 57.36 -1.41
N SER A 89 7.67 58.25 -1.81
CA SER A 89 9.08 58.36 -1.39
C SER A 89 9.26 59.79 -0.81
N PRO A 90 10.31 60.15 0.00
CA PRO A 90 11.68 59.62 -0.09
C PRO A 90 12.59 59.59 1.20
N VAL A 91 13.77 58.95 1.03
CA VAL A 91 15.13 59.32 1.53
C VAL A 91 15.41 59.58 3.03
N SER A 92 16.29 58.74 3.63
CA SER A 92 17.67 59.02 4.13
C SER A 92 18.20 57.73 4.82
N THR A 93 19.49 57.40 4.98
CA THR A 93 20.72 58.19 5.25
C THR A 93 21.97 57.47 4.69
N MET A 94 23.11 58.18 4.55
CA MET A 94 24.36 57.71 3.94
C MET A 94 25.55 57.56 4.92
N ALA A 95 26.66 56.99 4.39
CA ALA A 95 28.05 56.94 4.91
C ALA A 95 28.33 55.86 6.00
N SER A 96 29.49 55.17 6.02
CA SER A 96 30.85 55.59 5.61
C SER A 96 31.78 54.46 5.09
N THR A 97 32.63 54.80 4.08
CA THR A 97 34.09 54.53 3.84
C THR A 97 34.81 53.31 4.49
N LEU A 98 35.91 52.71 3.99
CA LEU A 98 36.90 52.84 2.86
C LEU A 98 37.09 51.44 2.18
N THR A 99 37.86 51.12 1.12
CA THR A 99 39.13 51.64 0.54
C THR A 99 39.26 51.21 -0.95
N PHE A 100 40.07 51.90 -1.77
CA PHE A 100 40.28 51.60 -3.21
C PHE A 100 41.76 51.71 -3.63
N LEU A 101 42.24 50.78 -4.48
CA LEU A 101 43.37 50.92 -5.45
C LEU A 101 44.80 51.20 -4.87
N ARG A 102 45.96 50.87 -5.49
CA ARG A 102 46.38 50.54 -6.88
C ARG A 102 47.71 49.67 -6.83
N PRO A 103 48.39 49.33 -7.97
CA PRO A 103 49.37 48.22 -8.05
C PRO A 103 50.84 48.61 -8.37
N SER A 104 51.75 47.62 -8.45
CA SER A 104 52.86 47.58 -9.44
C SER A 104 53.54 46.19 -9.51
N ALA A 105 54.12 45.85 -10.67
CA ALA A 105 54.83 44.59 -10.97
C ALA A 105 56.38 44.79 -10.82
N PRO A 106 57.30 43.81 -11.09
CA PRO A 106 57.43 43.15 -12.40
C PRO A 106 57.91 41.66 -12.39
N ALA A 107 57.94 41.06 -13.59
CA ALA A 107 58.72 39.87 -13.97
C ALA A 107 59.96 40.33 -14.82
N PRO A 108 60.78 39.49 -15.51
CA PRO A 108 60.73 38.04 -15.73
C PRO A 108 62.12 37.33 -15.74
N LEU A 109 62.18 36.12 -16.35
CA LEU A 109 63.32 35.40 -16.95
C LEU A 109 64.30 34.63 -16.04
N ALA A 110 64.29 33.29 -16.19
CA ALA A 110 65.40 32.54 -16.78
C ALA A 110 64.99 31.09 -17.13
N ALA A 111 65.54 30.55 -18.21
CA ALA A 111 65.46 29.13 -18.57
C ALA A 111 66.88 28.57 -18.78
N SER A 112 67.12 27.29 -18.49
CA SER A 112 68.36 26.60 -18.84
C SER A 112 68.10 25.13 -19.20
N ARG A 113 69.03 24.52 -19.95
CA ARG A 113 68.81 23.27 -20.72
C ARG A 113 70.14 22.51 -20.91
N GLY A 114 70.10 21.17 -20.91
CA GLY A 114 71.23 20.28 -21.27
C GLY A 114 72.12 19.86 -20.08
N ALA A 115 72.80 18.70 -20.05
CA ALA A 115 73.03 17.63 -21.06
C ALA A 115 73.06 16.23 -20.36
N ALA A 116 73.50 15.06 -20.87
CA ALA A 116 74.23 14.68 -22.09
C ALA A 116 73.82 13.26 -22.63
N ARG A 117 74.74 12.29 -22.76
CA ARG A 117 74.53 10.94 -23.38
C ARG A 117 75.52 9.87 -22.85
N GLY A 118 75.16 8.57 -22.98
CA GLY A 118 76.05 7.39 -22.81
C GLY A 118 75.38 6.06 -23.27
N VAL A 119 76.13 5.14 -23.91
CA VAL A 119 75.70 3.99 -24.77
C VAL A 119 76.90 3.00 -24.95
N PRO A 120 76.84 1.68 -25.30
CA PRO A 120 75.75 0.66 -25.44
C PRO A 120 75.96 -0.69 -24.65
N ALA A 121 75.01 -1.65 -24.72
CA ALA A 121 75.27 -3.11 -24.91
C ALA A 121 73.95 -3.89 -25.24
N ALA A 122 74.03 -5.10 -25.83
CA ALA A 122 72.90 -5.81 -26.46
C ALA A 122 72.68 -7.26 -25.94
N VAL A 123 71.55 -7.91 -26.30
CA VAL A 123 71.48 -9.27 -26.92
C VAL A 123 70.04 -9.79 -27.23
N ARG A 124 69.84 -10.17 -28.50
CA ARG A 124 68.91 -11.15 -29.15
C ARG A 124 67.36 -11.10 -29.05
N VAL A 125 66.78 -11.57 -30.17
CA VAL A 125 65.35 -11.78 -30.56
C VAL A 125 65.17 -13.30 -30.87
N PRO A 126 63.96 -13.92 -30.88
CA PRO A 126 62.95 -13.78 -31.96
C PRO A 126 61.50 -13.61 -31.43
N CYS A 127 60.67 -12.68 -31.92
CA CYS A 127 59.92 -12.71 -33.19
C CYS A 127 58.74 -13.71 -33.27
N ARG A 128 57.50 -13.21 -33.11
CA ARG A 128 56.36 -13.60 -34.00
C ARG A 128 55.21 -12.57 -34.00
N SER A 129 54.80 -12.20 -35.21
CA SER A 129 53.48 -11.70 -35.66
C SER A 129 52.71 -10.61 -34.87
N ARG A 130 52.50 -9.48 -35.56
CA ARG A 130 51.57 -8.38 -35.23
C ARG A 130 50.10 -8.84 -35.17
N VAL A 131 49.34 -8.28 -34.24
CA VAL A 131 48.08 -7.55 -34.54
C VAL A 131 48.05 -6.32 -33.64
N SER A 132 47.89 -5.13 -34.22
CA SER A 132 47.60 -3.91 -33.45
C SER A 132 46.10 -3.73 -33.34
N ALA A 133 45.58 -3.63 -32.13
CA ALA A 133 44.26 -3.06 -31.85
C ALA A 133 44.44 -1.99 -30.78
N ALA A 134 44.06 -0.76 -31.09
CA ALA A 134 44.10 0.32 -30.11
C ALA A 134 43.10 0.00 -28.98
N GLY A 135 43.56 0.14 -27.74
CA GLY A 135 42.68 0.08 -26.58
C GLY A 135 41.74 1.28 -26.58
N VAL A 136 40.60 1.15 -27.26
CA VAL A 136 39.44 2.00 -26.98
C VAL A 136 39.02 1.65 -25.56
N SER A 137 39.27 2.58 -24.64
CA SER A 137 38.69 2.52 -23.30
C SER A 137 37.17 2.59 -23.47
N LEU A 138 36.53 1.43 -23.48
CA LEU A 138 35.10 1.29 -23.20
C LEU A 138 34.90 1.79 -21.77
N GLY A 139 34.66 3.10 -21.65
CA GLY A 139 34.01 3.65 -20.49
C GLY A 139 32.73 2.86 -20.31
N SER A 140 32.62 2.16 -19.19
CA SER A 140 31.37 1.55 -18.78
C SER A 140 30.40 2.70 -18.52
N GLU A 141 29.63 3.08 -19.55
CA GLU A 141 28.42 3.88 -19.36
C GLU A 141 27.52 3.06 -18.44
N VAL A 142 27.55 3.42 -17.15
CA VAL A 142 26.49 3.06 -16.23
C VAL A 142 25.23 3.63 -16.85
N ALA A 143 24.35 2.74 -17.32
CA ALA A 143 23.09 3.16 -17.91
C ALA A 143 22.30 3.94 -16.85
N VAL A 144 22.27 5.27 -17.00
CA VAL A 144 21.41 6.16 -16.22
C VAL A 144 19.99 5.95 -16.75
N GLY A 145 19.34 4.90 -16.23
CA GLY A 145 18.06 4.41 -16.73
C GLY A 145 16.92 5.39 -16.49
N SER A 146 16.40 5.93 -17.60
CA SER A 146 14.98 6.23 -17.90
C SER A 146 14.10 7.10 -16.98
N ASP A 147 14.33 7.23 -15.67
CA ASP A 147 13.39 7.91 -14.75
C ASP A 147 13.42 9.45 -14.80
N ALA A 148 14.12 10.03 -15.78
CA ALA A 148 14.09 11.47 -16.05
C ALA A 148 12.69 12.00 -16.44
N LEU A 149 11.80 11.15 -16.99
CA LEU A 149 10.47 11.56 -17.47
C LEU A 149 9.63 12.27 -16.40
N PHE A 150 9.78 11.86 -15.14
CA PHE A 150 9.01 12.38 -14.01
C PHE A 150 9.85 13.17 -12.99
N ALA A 151 11.10 13.53 -13.28
CA ALA A 151 11.94 14.25 -12.32
C ALA A 151 11.34 15.61 -11.89
N ASP A 152 10.88 16.39 -12.87
CA ASP A 152 10.39 17.77 -12.71
C ASP A 152 8.86 17.90 -12.58
N TYR A 153 8.16 16.82 -12.21
CA TYR A 153 6.71 16.85 -12.03
C TYR A 153 6.26 17.88 -10.99
N LYS A 154 5.10 18.50 -11.26
CA LYS A 154 4.46 19.54 -10.44
C LYS A 154 3.08 19.05 -9.95
N PRO A 155 2.95 18.61 -8.69
CA PRO A 155 1.78 17.90 -8.22
C PRO A 155 0.65 18.84 -7.75
N THR A 156 0.21 19.81 -8.55
CA THR A 156 -0.81 20.79 -8.12
C THR A 156 -2.12 20.10 -7.72
N THR A 157 -2.53 19.08 -8.48
CA THR A 157 -3.65 18.18 -8.15
C THR A 157 -3.18 16.72 -8.04
N ALA A 158 -3.55 16.05 -6.94
CA ALA A 158 -3.24 14.64 -6.72
C ALA A 158 -4.48 13.74 -6.55
N PHE A 159 -4.45 12.54 -7.12
CA PHE A 159 -5.38 11.45 -6.79
C PHE A 159 -4.70 10.46 -5.83
N LEU A 160 -5.38 10.16 -4.73
CA LEU A 160 -4.89 9.32 -3.65
C LEU A 160 -5.80 8.10 -3.49
N PHE A 161 -5.25 6.89 -3.62
CA PHE A 161 -6.00 5.64 -3.57
C PHE A 161 -5.77 4.89 -2.25
N PRO A 162 -6.83 4.50 -1.52
CA PRO A 162 -6.71 3.87 -0.21
C PRO A 162 -6.13 2.45 -0.28
N GLY A 163 -5.62 1.99 0.86
CA GLY A 163 -5.13 0.62 1.06
C GLY A 163 -6.06 -0.21 1.94
N GLN A 164 -5.62 -1.44 2.27
CA GLN A 164 -6.33 -2.34 3.19
C GLN A 164 -6.57 -1.67 4.56
N GLY A 165 -7.74 -1.91 5.13
CA GLY A 165 -8.27 -1.21 6.31
C GLY A 165 -9.27 -0.09 5.97
N ALA A 166 -9.43 0.26 4.70
CA ALA A 166 -10.42 1.22 4.23
C ALA A 166 -11.79 0.59 3.90
N GLN A 167 -11.86 -0.74 3.73
CA GLN A 167 -13.07 -1.44 3.32
C GLN A 167 -14.17 -1.43 4.40
N THR A 168 -15.42 -1.28 3.98
CA THR A 168 -16.61 -1.40 4.85
C THR A 168 -17.78 -2.02 4.10
N VAL A 169 -18.65 -2.75 4.79
CA VAL A 169 -19.93 -3.19 4.20
C VAL A 169 -20.78 -1.95 3.85
N GLY A 170 -21.34 -1.93 2.64
CA GLY A 170 -22.07 -0.79 2.06
C GLY A 170 -21.19 0.23 1.32
N MET A 171 -19.90 -0.04 1.08
CA MET A 171 -18.95 0.93 0.50
C MET A 171 -19.08 1.21 -1.01
N VAL A 172 -20.16 0.78 -1.63
CA VAL A 172 -20.41 0.82 -3.10
C VAL A 172 -21.75 1.50 -3.44
N ALA A 173 -22.27 2.28 -2.49
CA ALA A 173 -23.62 2.81 -2.53
C ALA A 173 -23.83 3.88 -3.62
N GLU A 174 -22.81 4.62 -4.04
CA GLU A 174 -22.95 5.52 -5.20
C GLU A 174 -22.77 4.76 -6.55
N ALA A 175 -21.97 3.68 -6.56
CA ALA A 175 -21.45 2.99 -7.74
C ALA A 175 -22.52 2.18 -8.44
N VAL A 176 -23.37 1.52 -7.64
CA VAL A 176 -24.56 0.81 -8.13
C VAL A 176 -25.52 1.72 -8.90
N ASN A 177 -25.46 3.04 -8.67
CA ASN A 177 -26.27 4.03 -9.37
C ASN A 177 -25.58 4.63 -10.62
N VAL A 178 -24.29 4.34 -10.83
CA VAL A 178 -23.49 4.86 -11.97
C VAL A 178 -23.18 3.69 -12.93
N PRO A 179 -23.81 3.60 -14.12
CA PRO A 179 -23.70 2.43 -14.98
C PRO A 179 -22.28 2.08 -15.45
N ALA A 180 -21.34 3.02 -15.46
CA ALA A 180 -19.94 2.76 -15.76
C ALA A 180 -19.20 2.13 -14.56
N ALA A 181 -19.54 2.55 -13.34
CA ALA A 181 -18.99 2.02 -12.09
C ALA A 181 -19.49 0.60 -11.83
N ALA A 182 -20.80 0.36 -11.97
CA ALA A 182 -21.42 -0.96 -11.83
C ALA A 182 -20.77 -2.02 -12.75
N LYS A 183 -20.47 -1.66 -14.01
CA LYS A 183 -19.79 -2.55 -14.97
C LYS A 183 -18.39 -3.00 -14.56
N LEU A 184 -17.71 -2.27 -13.67
CA LEU A 184 -16.43 -2.72 -13.13
C LEU A 184 -16.60 -3.90 -12.16
N PHE A 185 -17.73 -3.96 -11.44
CA PHE A 185 -18.08 -5.12 -10.62
C PHE A 185 -18.50 -6.32 -11.48
N ASP A 186 -19.27 -6.12 -12.55
CA ASP A 186 -19.58 -7.20 -13.51
C ASP A 186 -18.30 -7.84 -14.06
N LYS A 187 -17.37 -7.01 -14.57
CA LYS A 187 -16.04 -7.45 -15.03
C LYS A 187 -15.22 -8.11 -13.93
N ALA A 188 -15.32 -7.62 -12.70
CA ALA A 188 -14.60 -8.20 -11.58
C ALA A 188 -15.13 -9.61 -11.27
N ASN A 189 -16.45 -9.82 -11.32
CA ASN A 189 -17.06 -11.12 -11.08
C ASN A 189 -16.56 -12.18 -12.09
N ASP A 190 -16.43 -11.82 -13.37
CA ASP A 190 -15.87 -12.69 -14.43
C ASP A 190 -14.41 -13.12 -14.15
N ILE A 191 -13.59 -12.24 -13.56
CA ILE A 191 -12.15 -12.48 -13.28
C ILE A 191 -11.96 -13.19 -11.93
N LEU A 192 -12.77 -12.85 -10.94
CA LEU A 192 -12.63 -13.33 -9.57
C LEU A 192 -13.27 -14.71 -9.39
N GLY A 193 -14.38 -14.97 -10.09
CA GLY A 193 -15.18 -16.21 -9.98
C GLY A 193 -16.21 -16.18 -8.86
N TYR A 194 -16.52 -15.01 -8.30
CA TYR A 194 -17.49 -14.80 -7.23
C TYR A 194 -18.09 -13.39 -7.32
N ASP A 195 -19.24 -13.16 -6.67
CA ASP A 195 -19.88 -11.85 -6.64
C ASP A 195 -19.17 -10.91 -5.64
N LEU A 196 -18.31 -10.04 -6.16
CA LEU A 196 -17.62 -9.02 -5.37
C LEU A 196 -18.59 -7.94 -4.87
N LEU A 197 -19.63 -7.63 -5.64
CA LEU A 197 -20.58 -6.57 -5.30
C LEU A 197 -21.40 -6.96 -4.06
N ASP A 198 -21.80 -8.24 -3.95
CA ASP A 198 -22.48 -8.76 -2.76
C ASP A 198 -21.61 -8.64 -1.50
N PHE A 199 -20.33 -9.03 -1.56
CA PHE A 199 -19.40 -8.84 -0.44
C PHE A 199 -19.25 -7.37 -0.04
N CYS A 200 -19.17 -6.47 -1.01
CA CYS A 200 -19.07 -5.02 -0.75
C CYS A 200 -20.37 -4.41 -0.22
N THR A 201 -21.54 -4.94 -0.60
CA THR A 201 -22.86 -4.38 -0.25
C THR A 201 -23.41 -4.96 1.04
N ASN A 202 -23.38 -6.28 1.18
CA ASN A 202 -24.05 -7.06 2.22
C ASN A 202 -23.08 -7.77 3.19
N GLY A 203 -21.82 -7.96 2.78
CA GLY A 203 -20.80 -8.62 3.60
C GLY A 203 -20.81 -10.15 3.45
N PRO A 204 -20.58 -10.94 4.52
CA PRO A 204 -20.35 -10.52 5.91
C PRO A 204 -19.01 -9.78 6.06
N LYS A 205 -18.92 -8.92 7.09
CA LYS A 205 -17.76 -8.03 7.32
C LYS A 205 -16.46 -8.82 7.46
N GLU A 206 -16.51 -9.96 8.14
CA GLU A 206 -15.36 -10.82 8.44
C GLU A 206 -14.75 -11.41 7.15
N LYS A 207 -15.57 -11.69 6.14
CA LYS A 207 -15.07 -12.09 4.82
C LYS A 207 -14.50 -10.90 4.04
N LEU A 208 -15.19 -9.76 4.07
CA LEU A 208 -14.73 -8.53 3.41
C LEU A 208 -13.39 -8.03 3.98
N ASP A 209 -13.14 -8.23 5.28
CA ASP A 209 -11.88 -7.87 5.94
C ASP A 209 -10.70 -8.83 5.63
N SER A 210 -10.96 -10.04 5.12
CA SER A 210 -9.91 -11.00 4.75
C SER A 210 -9.01 -10.43 3.64
N THR A 211 -7.71 -10.74 3.64
CA THR A 211 -6.75 -10.18 2.66
C THR A 211 -7.12 -10.55 1.21
N VAL A 212 -7.70 -11.73 1.03
CA VAL A 212 -8.12 -12.29 -0.26
C VAL A 212 -9.28 -11.52 -0.90
N ILE A 213 -10.24 -11.03 -0.10
CA ILE A 213 -11.42 -10.29 -0.60
C ILE A 213 -11.17 -8.78 -0.51
N SER A 214 -10.62 -8.28 0.61
CA SER A 214 -10.40 -6.84 0.82
C SER A 214 -9.56 -6.20 -0.27
N GLN A 215 -8.52 -6.88 -0.78
CA GLN A 215 -7.66 -6.31 -1.81
C GLN A 215 -8.38 -6.10 -3.17
N PRO A 216 -8.99 -7.13 -3.80
CA PRO A 216 -9.86 -6.94 -4.96
C PRO A 216 -10.99 -5.93 -4.72
N ALA A 217 -11.65 -6.00 -3.56
CA ALA A 217 -12.76 -5.12 -3.21
C ALA A 217 -12.35 -3.65 -3.23
N ILE A 218 -11.24 -3.29 -2.57
CA ILE A 218 -10.74 -1.90 -2.54
C ILE A 218 -10.30 -1.45 -3.93
N TYR A 219 -9.59 -2.29 -4.70
CA TYR A 219 -9.14 -1.93 -6.05
C TYR A 219 -10.31 -1.58 -6.99
N VAL A 220 -11.31 -2.47 -7.09
CA VAL A 220 -12.49 -2.26 -7.96
C VAL A 220 -13.32 -1.07 -7.47
N THR A 221 -13.54 -0.97 -6.17
CA THR A 221 -14.28 0.15 -5.54
C THR A 221 -13.59 1.50 -5.77
N SER A 222 -12.26 1.53 -5.73
CA SER A 222 -11.49 2.77 -5.95
C SER A 222 -11.49 3.23 -7.41
N LEU A 223 -11.53 2.31 -8.37
CA LEU A 223 -11.73 2.65 -9.79
C LEU A 223 -13.20 2.97 -10.09
N ALA A 224 -14.16 2.35 -9.39
CA ALA A 224 -15.56 2.73 -9.43
C ALA A 224 -15.79 4.16 -8.91
N ALA A 225 -15.06 4.60 -7.88
CA ALA A 225 -15.07 6.01 -7.44
C ALA A 225 -14.57 6.99 -8.51
N VAL A 226 -13.67 6.58 -9.43
CA VAL A 226 -13.28 7.40 -10.59
C VAL A 226 -14.45 7.55 -11.58
N GLU A 227 -15.21 6.48 -11.82
CA GLU A 227 -16.43 6.53 -12.65
C GLU A 227 -17.53 7.39 -12.01
N VAL A 228 -17.70 7.28 -10.68
CA VAL A 228 -18.61 8.14 -9.91
C VAL A 228 -18.20 9.60 -10.03
N LEU A 229 -16.91 9.94 -9.85
CA LEU A 229 -16.40 11.28 -10.08
C LEU A 229 -16.70 11.75 -11.51
N ARG A 230 -16.41 10.94 -12.53
CA ARG A 230 -16.65 11.28 -13.94
C ARG A 230 -18.11 11.60 -14.24
N SER A 231 -19.04 10.95 -13.53
CA SER A 231 -20.49 11.19 -13.69
C SER A 231 -20.99 12.52 -13.09
N ARG A 232 -20.21 13.16 -12.20
CA ARG A 232 -20.54 14.45 -11.59
C ARG A 232 -20.28 15.59 -12.56
N ASP A 233 -21.02 16.70 -12.43
CA ASP A 233 -20.79 17.91 -13.23
C ASP A 233 -19.36 18.45 -13.01
N GLY A 234 -18.67 18.76 -14.10
CA GLY A 234 -17.24 19.11 -14.09
C GLY A 234 -16.27 17.97 -13.72
N GLY A 235 -16.75 16.76 -13.41
CA GLY A 235 -15.92 15.66 -12.89
C GLY A 235 -14.84 15.17 -13.85
N GLN A 236 -15.12 15.16 -15.16
CA GLN A 236 -14.09 14.85 -16.17
C GLN A 236 -12.96 15.88 -16.17
N ASN A 237 -13.26 17.18 -16.00
CA ASN A 237 -12.23 18.23 -15.91
C ASN A 237 -11.31 18.03 -14.68
N VAL A 238 -11.84 17.47 -13.59
CA VAL A 238 -11.05 17.12 -12.40
C VAL A 238 -10.12 15.93 -12.68
N ILE A 239 -10.59 14.92 -13.41
CA ILE A 239 -9.79 13.74 -13.80
C ILE A 239 -8.67 14.14 -14.78
N ASP A 240 -8.96 15.08 -15.68
CA ASP A 240 -7.98 15.58 -16.66
C ASP A 240 -6.98 16.58 -16.05
N SER A 241 -7.28 17.15 -14.88
CA SER A 241 -6.38 18.06 -14.16
C SER A 241 -5.44 17.36 -13.17
N VAL A 242 -5.37 16.03 -13.15
CA VAL A 242 -4.54 15.27 -12.20
C VAL A 242 -3.09 15.21 -12.68
N ASP A 243 -2.17 15.78 -11.88
CA ASP A 243 -0.75 15.84 -12.21
C ASP A 243 0.04 14.62 -11.68
N VAL A 244 -0.46 13.98 -10.61
CA VAL A 244 0.22 12.87 -9.93
C VAL A 244 -0.81 11.93 -9.28
N THR A 245 -0.46 10.65 -9.16
CA THR A 245 -1.20 9.71 -8.32
C THR A 245 -0.33 9.05 -7.27
N CYS A 246 -0.95 8.68 -6.16
CA CYS A 246 -0.34 7.89 -5.10
C CYS A 246 -1.38 6.90 -4.58
N GLY A 247 -0.94 5.80 -3.98
CA GLY A 247 -1.88 5.00 -3.21
C GLY A 247 -1.19 4.18 -2.14
N LEU A 248 -1.89 3.95 -1.02
CA LEU A 248 -1.29 3.36 0.17
C LEU A 248 -1.19 1.84 0.01
N SER A 249 0.03 1.28 -0.05
CA SER A 249 0.25 -0.16 -0.23
C SER A 249 -0.45 -0.71 -1.48
N LEU A 250 -1.55 -1.46 -1.30
CA LEU A 250 -2.46 -1.90 -2.36
C LEU A 250 -2.86 -0.75 -3.31
N GLY A 251 -3.10 0.44 -2.77
CA GLY A 251 -3.53 1.60 -3.55
C GLY A 251 -2.55 1.98 -4.67
N GLU A 252 -1.27 1.57 -4.60
CA GLU A 252 -0.30 1.77 -5.69
C GLU A 252 -0.70 1.03 -6.97
N TYR A 253 -1.29 -0.16 -6.84
CA TYR A 253 -1.81 -0.93 -7.98
C TYR A 253 -3.00 -0.22 -8.61
N THR A 254 -3.88 0.37 -7.78
CA THR A 254 -4.99 1.22 -8.23
C THR A 254 -4.48 2.49 -8.92
N ALA A 255 -3.44 3.13 -8.36
CA ALA A 255 -2.81 4.32 -8.92
C ALA A 255 -2.18 4.04 -10.29
N LEU A 256 -1.44 2.93 -10.44
CA LEU A 256 -0.86 2.48 -11.69
C LEU A 256 -1.92 2.11 -12.75
N ALA A 257 -2.98 1.40 -12.36
CA ALA A 257 -4.13 1.13 -13.23
C ALA A 257 -4.80 2.42 -13.70
N PHE A 258 -5.11 3.34 -12.77
CA PHE A 258 -5.66 4.64 -13.12
C PHE A 258 -4.73 5.42 -14.04
N ALA A 259 -3.41 5.40 -13.81
CA ALA A 259 -2.40 6.06 -14.65
C ALA A 259 -2.14 5.36 -15.99
N GLY A 260 -2.78 4.22 -16.28
CA GLY A 260 -2.69 3.49 -17.54
C GLY A 260 -1.44 2.63 -17.69
N ALA A 261 -0.75 2.31 -16.60
CA ALA A 261 0.40 1.41 -16.60
C ALA A 261 0.03 -0.04 -16.95
N PHE A 262 -1.19 -0.47 -16.61
CA PHE A 262 -1.77 -1.75 -17.01
C PHE A 262 -3.30 -1.63 -17.10
N SER A 263 -3.96 -2.65 -17.68
CA SER A 263 -5.42 -2.68 -17.82
C SER A 263 -6.12 -2.85 -16.46
N PHE A 264 -7.42 -2.56 -16.40
CA PHE A 264 -8.24 -2.86 -15.21
C PHE A 264 -8.16 -4.36 -14.88
N GLU A 265 -8.27 -5.18 -15.92
CA GLU A 265 -8.35 -6.63 -15.86
C GLU A 265 -7.04 -7.27 -15.37
N ASP A 266 -5.88 -6.79 -15.84
CA ASP A 266 -4.57 -7.30 -15.42
C ASP A 266 -4.19 -6.79 -14.03
N GLY A 267 -4.53 -5.53 -13.72
CA GLY A 267 -4.39 -5.00 -12.37
C GLY A 267 -5.23 -5.78 -11.35
N LEU A 268 -6.46 -6.18 -11.69
CA LEU A 268 -7.30 -7.02 -10.83
C LEU A 268 -6.72 -8.42 -10.64
N LYS A 269 -6.16 -9.05 -11.69
CA LYS A 269 -5.47 -10.35 -11.57
C LYS A 269 -4.26 -10.26 -10.63
N LEU A 270 -3.43 -9.22 -10.79
CA LEU A 270 -2.27 -8.96 -9.92
C LEU A 270 -2.70 -8.73 -8.47
N VAL A 271 -3.75 -7.94 -8.25
CA VAL A 271 -4.31 -7.64 -6.92
C VAL A 271 -4.91 -8.88 -6.26
N LYS A 272 -5.64 -9.71 -7.00
CA LYS A 272 -6.13 -11.02 -6.53
C LYS A 272 -4.98 -11.90 -6.06
N LEU A 273 -3.98 -12.11 -6.92
CA LEU A 273 -2.82 -12.94 -6.61
C LEU A 273 -2.02 -12.39 -5.42
N ARG A 274 -1.85 -11.06 -5.32
CA ARG A 274 -1.20 -10.39 -4.20
C ARG A 274 -1.96 -10.64 -2.89
N GLY A 275 -3.29 -10.52 -2.90
CA GLY A 275 -4.14 -10.79 -1.75
C GLY A 275 -4.06 -12.25 -1.28
N GLU A 276 -4.13 -13.20 -2.22
CA GLU A 276 -3.95 -14.64 -1.97
C GLU A 276 -2.55 -14.95 -1.41
N ALA A 277 -1.48 -14.50 -2.08
CA ALA A 277 -0.11 -14.81 -1.69
C ALA A 277 0.28 -14.17 -0.34
N MET A 278 -0.22 -12.97 -0.03
CA MET A 278 -0.03 -12.34 1.30
C MET A 278 -0.86 -13.02 2.40
N GLN A 279 -2.05 -13.57 2.08
CA GLN A 279 -2.80 -14.39 3.02
C GLN A 279 -2.05 -15.70 3.33
N ASP A 280 -1.61 -16.43 2.30
CA ASP A 280 -0.87 -17.69 2.46
C ASP A 280 0.43 -17.48 3.28
N ALA A 281 1.14 -16.37 3.07
CA ALA A 281 2.31 -16.00 3.87
C ALA A 281 1.97 -15.66 5.34
N SER A 282 0.80 -15.07 5.59
CA SER A 282 0.30 -14.77 6.94
C SER A 282 -0.12 -16.05 7.68
N ASP A 283 -0.81 -16.96 6.99
CA ASP A 283 -1.28 -18.24 7.54
C ASP A 283 -0.11 -19.19 7.86
N ALA A 284 1.00 -19.08 7.12
CA ALA A 284 2.23 -19.83 7.37
C ALA A 284 3.04 -19.36 8.59
N ALA A 285 2.85 -18.11 9.06
CA ALA A 285 3.65 -17.53 10.13
C ALA A 285 2.85 -16.58 11.04
N SER A 286 2.57 -17.04 12.27
CA SER A 286 1.88 -16.26 13.29
C SER A 286 2.59 -14.93 13.54
N SER A 287 1.90 -13.84 13.19
CA SER A 287 2.47 -12.51 13.11
C SER A 287 1.39 -11.45 13.33
N ALA A 288 1.79 -10.21 13.63
CA ALA A 288 0.86 -9.14 13.95
C ALA A 288 1.42 -7.76 13.59
N MET A 289 0.56 -6.75 13.70
CA MET A 289 0.87 -5.37 13.35
C MET A 289 0.22 -4.41 14.36
N VAL A 290 0.94 -3.36 14.75
CA VAL A 290 0.54 -2.39 15.79
C VAL A 290 0.84 -0.97 15.34
N SER A 291 -0.13 -0.06 15.47
CA SER A 291 0.09 1.38 15.32
C SER A 291 0.69 1.93 16.61
N VAL A 292 1.89 2.52 16.52
CA VAL A 292 2.58 3.23 17.61
C VAL A 292 2.34 4.73 17.42
N ILE A 293 1.66 5.35 18.39
CA ILE A 293 1.18 6.73 18.28
C ILE A 293 1.86 7.63 19.30
N GLY A 294 2.28 8.83 18.86
CA GLY A 294 2.86 9.87 19.71
C GLY A 294 4.39 9.86 19.82
N LEU A 295 5.08 8.97 19.10
CA LEU A 295 6.53 8.99 18.92
C LEU A 295 6.90 9.55 17.55
N ASP A 296 8.13 10.04 17.42
CA ASP A 296 8.81 10.27 16.14
C ASP A 296 9.37 8.94 15.57
N SER A 297 9.72 8.92 14.28
CA SER A 297 10.21 7.71 13.59
C SER A 297 11.48 7.14 14.22
N GLU A 298 12.41 7.99 14.67
CA GLU A 298 13.65 7.59 15.33
C GLU A 298 13.38 6.84 16.65
N LYS A 299 12.46 7.33 17.49
CA LYS A 299 12.06 6.63 18.72
C LYS A 299 11.26 5.36 18.44
N VAL A 300 10.48 5.29 17.36
CA VAL A 300 9.83 4.02 16.97
C VAL A 300 10.88 3.01 16.50
N GLN A 301 11.93 3.43 15.80
CA GLN A 301 13.03 2.54 15.44
C GLN A 301 13.75 2.03 16.69
N GLN A 302 14.14 2.91 17.61
CA GLN A 302 14.76 2.51 18.90
C GLN A 302 13.85 1.58 19.74
N LEU A 303 12.53 1.76 19.67
CA LEU A 303 11.55 0.86 20.30
C LEU A 303 11.51 -0.51 19.63
N CYS A 304 11.62 -0.58 18.30
CA CYS A 304 11.73 -1.85 17.57
C CYS A 304 13.05 -2.54 17.91
N ASP A 305 14.17 -1.82 17.92
CA ASP A 305 15.50 -2.34 18.25
C ASP A 305 15.52 -2.94 19.66
N ALA A 306 15.02 -2.19 20.66
CA ALA A 306 14.93 -2.65 22.05
C ALA A 306 13.92 -3.80 22.27
N ALA A 307 12.95 -4.01 21.36
CA ALA A 307 12.09 -5.19 21.35
C ALA A 307 12.78 -6.39 20.68
N ASN A 308 13.54 -6.16 19.62
CA ASN A 308 14.31 -7.15 18.86
C ASN A 308 15.50 -7.73 19.64
N GLU A 309 15.93 -7.09 20.73
CA GLU A 309 16.90 -7.61 21.70
C GLU A 309 16.34 -8.73 22.60
N GLU A 310 15.02 -8.79 22.79
CA GLU A 310 14.36 -9.72 23.72
C GLU A 310 13.71 -10.94 23.03
N VAL A 311 13.77 -11.02 21.69
CA VAL A 311 13.08 -12.05 20.90
C VAL A 311 13.99 -12.72 19.86
N ASP A 312 13.65 -13.96 19.50
CA ASP A 312 14.30 -14.70 18.42
C ASP A 312 14.25 -13.91 17.10
N GLU A 313 15.21 -14.13 16.20
CA GLU A 313 15.26 -13.47 14.88
C GLU A 313 13.95 -13.61 14.09
N LYS A 314 13.30 -14.78 14.15
CA LYS A 314 12.01 -15.09 13.51
C LYS A 314 10.81 -14.33 14.08
N GLU A 315 10.95 -13.71 15.25
CA GLU A 315 9.89 -12.94 15.93
C GLU A 315 10.09 -11.43 15.79
N ARG A 316 11.19 -11.00 15.17
CA ARG A 316 11.57 -9.58 15.09
C ARG A 316 10.52 -8.73 14.38
N VAL A 317 10.55 -7.45 14.74
CA VAL A 317 9.67 -6.39 14.25
C VAL A 317 10.44 -5.29 13.55
N GLN A 318 9.78 -4.61 12.62
CA GLN A 318 10.25 -3.39 11.99
C GLN A 318 9.11 -2.42 11.75
N ILE A 319 9.43 -1.15 11.44
CA ILE A 319 8.44 -0.20 10.93
C ILE A 319 8.00 -0.66 9.53
N ALA A 320 6.71 -0.95 9.38
CA ALA A 320 6.07 -1.35 8.13
C ALA A 320 5.40 -0.18 7.39
N ASN A 321 4.89 0.82 8.10
CA ASN A 321 4.32 2.01 7.48
C ASN A 321 4.73 3.28 8.23
N PHE A 322 5.39 4.18 7.51
CA PHE A 322 5.56 5.57 7.89
C PHE A 322 4.31 6.34 7.45
N LEU A 323 3.28 6.43 8.30
CA LEU A 323 1.99 7.00 7.90
C LEU A 323 2.00 8.54 7.99
N CYS A 324 2.35 9.08 9.15
CA CYS A 324 2.45 10.52 9.40
C CYS A 324 3.21 10.78 10.71
N PRO A 325 3.71 12.00 10.95
CA PRO A 325 4.34 12.36 12.22
C PRO A 325 3.47 11.97 13.42
N GLY A 326 4.06 11.23 14.36
CA GLY A 326 3.33 10.72 15.52
C GLY A 326 2.45 9.49 15.25
N ASN A 327 2.59 8.76 14.14
CA ASN A 327 1.93 7.47 13.90
C ASN A 327 2.67 6.62 12.86
N TYR A 328 3.20 5.50 13.34
CA TYR A 328 3.96 4.53 12.56
C TYR A 328 3.36 3.15 12.83
N ALA A 329 3.19 2.32 11.80
CA ALA A 329 2.81 0.92 11.99
C ALA A 329 4.08 0.07 12.11
N VAL A 330 4.17 -0.69 13.19
CA VAL A 330 5.21 -1.69 13.47
C VAL A 330 4.63 -3.07 13.22
N SER A 331 5.41 -3.97 12.65
CA SER A 331 4.96 -5.23 12.06
C SER A 331 6.01 -6.31 12.27
N GLY A 332 5.61 -7.54 12.59
CA GLY A 332 6.51 -8.68 12.80
C GLY A 332 5.88 -9.81 13.59
N GLY A 333 6.71 -10.63 14.26
CA GLY A 333 6.25 -11.77 15.04
C GLY A 333 5.39 -11.35 16.25
N VAL A 334 4.49 -12.23 16.69
CA VAL A 334 3.56 -11.91 17.78
C VAL A 334 4.31 -11.49 19.05
N LYS A 335 5.41 -12.18 19.39
CA LYS A 335 6.23 -11.85 20.58
C LYS A 335 6.97 -10.53 20.44
N GLY A 336 7.47 -10.22 19.25
CA GLY A 336 8.11 -8.92 18.99
C GLY A 336 7.12 -7.76 19.15
N ILE A 337 5.88 -7.94 18.70
CA ILE A 337 4.82 -6.93 18.89
C ILE A 337 4.41 -6.82 20.37
N GLU A 338 4.33 -7.93 21.11
CA GLU A 338 4.11 -7.91 22.57
C GLU A 338 5.22 -7.15 23.31
N ALA A 339 6.49 -7.35 22.92
CA ALA A 339 7.63 -6.61 23.47
C ALA A 339 7.58 -5.11 23.13
N VAL A 340 7.17 -4.74 21.91
CA VAL A 340 6.91 -3.34 21.52
C VAL A 340 5.83 -2.72 22.41
N GLU A 341 4.71 -3.41 22.64
CA GLU A 341 3.62 -2.90 23.48
C GLU A 341 4.04 -2.73 24.95
N ALA A 342 4.79 -3.70 25.50
CA ALA A 342 5.32 -3.64 26.85
C ALA A 342 6.30 -2.44 27.04
N LYS A 343 7.14 -2.16 26.04
CA LYS A 343 8.15 -1.09 26.07
C LYS A 343 7.60 0.28 25.66
N ALA A 344 6.53 0.37 24.87
CA ALA A 344 6.05 1.62 24.28
C ALA A 344 5.89 2.77 25.29
N LYS A 345 5.41 2.47 26.50
CA LYS A 345 5.23 3.48 27.56
C LYS A 345 6.56 4.05 28.10
N SER A 346 7.63 3.27 28.22
CA SER A 346 8.93 3.79 28.69
C SER A 346 9.59 4.70 27.64
N PHE A 347 9.37 4.40 26.35
CA PHE A 347 9.73 5.26 25.22
C PHE A 347 8.87 6.53 25.10
N LYS A 348 7.84 6.68 25.95
CA LYS A 348 6.87 7.80 25.99
C LYS A 348 5.88 7.81 24.82
N ALA A 349 5.56 6.64 24.24
CA ALA A 349 4.45 6.54 23.30
C ALA A 349 3.13 6.92 24.01
N ARG A 350 2.22 7.56 23.27
CA ARG A 350 0.90 7.95 23.79
C ARG A 350 -0.02 6.73 23.91
N MET A 351 0.05 5.82 22.93
CA MET A 351 -0.71 4.57 22.87
C MET A 351 -0.15 3.65 21.79
N THR A 352 -0.41 2.36 21.94
CA THR A 352 -0.31 1.33 20.90
C THR A 352 -1.71 0.82 20.56
N VAL A 353 -1.95 0.49 19.29
CA VAL A 353 -3.24 -0.05 18.81
C VAL A 353 -2.98 -1.18 17.83
N ARG A 354 -3.33 -2.42 18.21
CA ARG A 354 -3.27 -3.59 17.30
C ARG A 354 -4.15 -3.33 16.07
N LEU A 355 -3.63 -3.64 14.88
CA LEU A 355 -4.36 -3.53 13.63
C LEU A 355 -5.08 -4.85 13.32
N ALA A 356 -6.33 -4.76 12.86
CA ALA A 356 -7.10 -5.93 12.42
C ALA A 356 -6.68 -6.33 10.99
N VAL A 357 -5.52 -6.97 10.89
CA VAL A 357 -4.92 -7.46 9.64
C VAL A 357 -4.46 -8.91 9.82
N ALA A 358 -4.33 -9.66 8.72
CA ALA A 358 -4.03 -11.09 8.75
C ALA A 358 -2.61 -11.44 9.23
N GLY A 359 -1.63 -10.55 9.02
CA GLY A 359 -0.24 -10.82 9.38
C GLY A 359 0.68 -9.61 9.24
N ALA A 360 1.99 -9.85 9.37
CA ALA A 360 3.02 -8.81 9.36
C ALA A 360 3.36 -8.29 7.94
N PHE A 361 2.44 -7.55 7.34
CA PHE A 361 2.64 -6.90 6.04
C PHE A 361 3.83 -5.92 6.04
N HIS A 362 4.46 -5.74 4.88
CA HIS A 362 5.61 -4.85 4.66
C HIS A 362 6.86 -5.23 5.49
N THR A 363 7.07 -6.53 5.64
CA THR A 363 8.22 -7.13 6.33
C THR A 363 8.71 -8.41 5.64
N SER A 364 9.82 -8.97 6.13
CA SER A 364 10.33 -10.29 5.72
C SER A 364 9.33 -11.44 5.88
N PHE A 365 8.31 -11.31 6.72
CA PHE A 365 7.22 -12.31 6.81
C PHE A 365 6.47 -12.49 5.48
N MET A 366 6.45 -11.46 4.63
CA MET A 366 5.82 -11.53 3.31
C MET A 366 6.74 -12.08 2.20
N GLN A 367 7.98 -12.48 2.53
CA GLN A 367 8.92 -13.03 1.54
C GLN A 367 8.38 -14.23 0.75
N PRO A 368 7.57 -15.16 1.31
CA PRO A 368 6.95 -16.24 0.54
C PRO A 368 6.02 -15.77 -0.60
N ALA A 369 5.44 -14.57 -0.48
CA ALA A 369 4.55 -14.01 -1.49
C ALA A 369 5.29 -13.44 -2.71
N VAL A 370 6.57 -13.07 -2.54
CA VAL A 370 7.35 -12.31 -3.54
C VAL A 370 7.51 -13.08 -4.84
N SER A 371 7.90 -14.36 -4.81
CA SER A 371 8.19 -15.15 -6.02
C SER A 371 6.96 -15.35 -6.93
N ARG A 372 5.78 -15.51 -6.33
CA ARG A 372 4.50 -15.57 -7.07
C ARG A 372 4.19 -14.25 -7.75
N LEU A 373 4.40 -13.15 -7.03
CA LEU A 373 4.16 -11.80 -7.52
C LEU A 373 5.15 -11.40 -8.62
N GLU A 374 6.44 -11.72 -8.47
CA GLU A 374 7.47 -11.54 -9.50
C GLU A 374 7.10 -12.28 -10.80
N SER A 375 6.65 -13.53 -10.70
CA SER A 375 6.24 -14.34 -11.85
C SER A 375 5.07 -13.70 -12.61
N ALA A 376 4.01 -13.28 -11.91
CA ALA A 376 2.85 -12.64 -12.55
C ALA A 376 3.16 -11.23 -13.07
N LEU A 377 4.03 -10.47 -12.40
CA LEU A 377 4.51 -9.17 -12.89
C LEU A 377 5.37 -9.32 -14.15
N ALA A 378 6.17 -10.39 -14.26
CA ALA A 378 6.91 -10.70 -15.49
C ALA A 378 5.95 -10.92 -16.67
N GLU A 379 4.89 -11.71 -16.48
CA GLU A 379 3.87 -12.03 -17.50
C GLU A 379 2.94 -10.86 -17.84
N THR A 380 2.75 -9.89 -16.92
CA THR A 380 1.86 -8.74 -17.16
C THR A 380 2.48 -7.71 -18.12
N GLU A 381 1.70 -7.23 -19.09
CA GLU A 381 2.07 -6.07 -19.91
C GLU A 381 1.98 -4.80 -19.06
N ILE A 382 3.14 -4.28 -18.64
CA ILE A 382 3.25 -2.97 -17.98
C ILE A 382 3.80 -1.94 -18.97
N LYS A 383 3.17 -0.78 -19.00
CA LYS A 383 3.47 0.38 -19.85
C LYS A 383 3.95 1.54 -18.98
N THR A 384 4.68 2.46 -19.59
CA THR A 384 5.01 3.74 -18.94
C THR A 384 3.70 4.45 -18.55
N PRO A 385 3.52 4.82 -17.25
CA PRO A 385 2.33 5.54 -16.80
C PRO A 385 2.14 6.87 -17.57
N ARG A 386 0.90 7.32 -17.80
CA ARG A 386 0.67 8.62 -18.47
C ARG A 386 1.01 9.84 -17.58
N ILE A 387 1.02 9.63 -16.26
CA ILE A 387 1.30 10.61 -15.21
C ILE A 387 2.11 9.92 -14.10
N PRO A 388 2.95 10.66 -13.35
CA PRO A 388 3.72 10.10 -12.25
C PRO A 388 2.86 9.31 -11.24
N VAL A 389 3.35 8.14 -10.86
CA VAL A 389 2.85 7.37 -9.71
C VAL A 389 3.96 7.26 -8.68
N ILE A 390 3.72 7.70 -7.45
CA ILE A 390 4.75 7.69 -6.40
C ILE A 390 4.79 6.32 -5.72
N SER A 391 5.96 5.67 -5.76
CA SER A 391 6.23 4.36 -5.18
C SER A 391 6.16 4.38 -3.65
N ASN A 392 5.59 3.34 -3.04
CA ASN A 392 5.60 3.20 -1.58
C ASN A 392 6.98 2.81 -1.04
N VAL A 393 7.93 2.37 -1.86
CA VAL A 393 9.21 1.81 -1.42
C VAL A 393 10.25 2.89 -1.14
N ASP A 394 10.27 3.96 -1.95
CA ASP A 394 11.29 5.01 -1.96
C ASP A 394 10.71 6.43 -2.16
N ALA A 395 9.39 6.58 -2.14
CA ALA A 395 8.67 7.85 -2.29
C ALA A 395 9.03 8.63 -3.57
N SER A 396 9.42 7.91 -4.64
CA SER A 396 9.83 8.48 -5.93
C SER A 396 8.89 8.06 -7.08
N PRO A 397 8.77 8.84 -8.16
CA PRO A 397 8.07 8.42 -9.37
C PRO A 397 8.95 7.56 -10.28
N HIS A 398 8.37 6.53 -10.88
CA HIS A 398 9.05 5.69 -11.88
C HIS A 398 8.26 5.62 -13.18
N SER A 399 8.99 5.62 -14.29
CA SER A 399 8.46 5.65 -15.67
C SER A 399 8.80 4.40 -16.47
N ASP A 400 9.84 3.69 -16.07
CA ASP A 400 10.28 2.44 -16.68
C ASP A 400 9.45 1.24 -16.20
N PRO A 401 8.79 0.49 -17.10
CA PRO A 401 8.04 -0.71 -16.75
C PRO A 401 8.85 -1.77 -15.98
N ASP A 402 10.12 -1.98 -16.31
CA ASP A 402 10.93 -3.01 -15.65
C ASP A 402 11.29 -2.62 -14.22
N THR A 403 11.52 -1.33 -13.97
CA THR A 403 11.69 -0.75 -12.65
C THR A 403 10.39 -0.83 -11.84
N ILE A 404 9.23 -0.52 -12.44
CA ILE A 404 7.91 -0.67 -11.81
C ILE A 404 7.68 -2.13 -11.39
N LYS A 405 7.95 -3.11 -12.26
CA LYS A 405 7.84 -4.55 -11.92
C LYS A 405 8.68 -4.93 -10.70
N LYS A 406 9.95 -4.52 -10.65
CA LYS A 406 10.87 -4.80 -9.53
C LYS A 406 10.39 -4.14 -8.23
N ILE A 407 9.91 -2.91 -8.30
CA ILE A 407 9.41 -2.15 -7.14
C ILE A 407 8.14 -2.79 -6.59
N LEU A 408 7.17 -3.14 -7.44
CA LEU A 408 5.92 -3.77 -7.01
C LEU A 408 6.13 -5.13 -6.33
N ALA A 409 7.08 -5.94 -6.81
CA ALA A 409 7.48 -7.18 -6.15
C ALA A 409 8.13 -6.90 -4.77
N ARG A 410 9.06 -5.94 -4.71
CA ARG A 410 9.74 -5.51 -3.47
C ARG A 410 8.80 -4.84 -2.47
N GLN A 411 7.68 -4.27 -2.91
CA GLN A 411 6.74 -3.50 -2.09
C GLN A 411 6.17 -4.32 -0.92
N VAL A 412 5.90 -5.61 -1.10
CA VAL A 412 5.22 -6.43 -0.07
C VAL A 412 6.12 -6.73 1.15
N THR A 413 7.44 -6.63 1.00
CA THR A 413 8.43 -6.80 2.08
C THR A 413 9.10 -5.50 2.54
N SER A 414 8.89 -4.39 1.82
CA SER A 414 9.50 -3.09 2.12
C SER A 414 8.56 -2.14 2.87
N PRO A 415 9.07 -1.32 3.82
CA PRO A 415 8.26 -0.34 4.53
C PRO A 415 7.63 0.72 3.61
N VAL A 416 6.36 1.02 3.84
CA VAL A 416 5.58 2.02 3.11
C VAL A 416 5.96 3.44 3.54
N GLN A 417 6.52 4.21 2.61
CA GLN A 417 7.04 5.56 2.78
C GLN A 417 5.97 6.67 2.63
N TRP A 418 4.77 6.47 3.15
CA TRP A 418 3.63 7.38 2.93
C TRP A 418 3.85 8.81 3.45
N GLU A 419 4.47 8.95 4.63
CA GLU A 419 4.83 10.24 5.21
C GLU A 419 5.80 11.01 4.30
N SER A 420 6.80 10.31 3.75
CA SER A 420 7.77 10.86 2.80
C SER A 420 7.08 11.27 1.49
N THR A 421 6.22 10.42 0.94
CA THR A 421 5.39 10.72 -0.24
C THR A 421 4.61 12.02 -0.05
N VAL A 422 3.81 12.13 1.02
CA VAL A 422 2.98 13.32 1.28
C VAL A 422 3.83 14.58 1.50
N LYS A 423 4.93 14.48 2.27
CA LYS A 423 5.86 15.61 2.47
C LYS A 423 6.47 16.08 1.14
N THR A 424 6.86 15.16 0.26
CA THR A 424 7.38 15.49 -1.07
C THR A 424 6.34 16.20 -1.94
N LEU A 425 5.08 15.74 -1.95
CA LEU A 425 4.00 16.41 -2.69
C LEU A 425 3.75 17.84 -2.15
N MET A 426 3.66 18.01 -0.83
CA MET A 426 3.48 19.32 -0.20
C MET A 426 4.65 20.26 -0.50
N GLY A 427 5.89 19.77 -0.37
CA GLY A 427 7.10 20.54 -0.67
C GLY A 427 7.22 20.95 -2.14
N LYS A 428 6.60 20.20 -3.06
CA LYS A 428 6.50 20.52 -4.49
C LYS A 428 5.27 21.37 -4.86
N GLY A 429 4.44 21.77 -3.89
CA GLY A 429 3.31 22.68 -4.11
C GLY A 429 1.96 22.01 -4.41
N LEU A 430 1.65 20.89 -3.76
CA LEU A 430 0.30 20.30 -3.79
C LEU A 430 -0.77 21.25 -3.24
N GLU A 431 -1.75 21.59 -4.07
CA GLU A 431 -2.85 22.51 -3.71
C GLU A 431 -4.16 21.78 -3.41
N LYS A 432 -4.54 20.78 -4.23
CA LYS A 432 -5.76 19.98 -4.03
C LYS A 432 -5.49 18.49 -4.20
N SER A 433 -6.13 17.68 -3.35
CA SER A 433 -6.11 16.22 -3.48
C SER A 433 -7.51 15.63 -3.42
N TYR A 434 -7.64 14.39 -3.90
CA TYR A 434 -8.85 13.61 -3.84
C TYR A 434 -8.52 12.22 -3.31
N GLU A 435 -9.24 11.72 -2.29
CA GLU A 435 -9.23 10.30 -1.92
C GLU A 435 -10.35 9.60 -2.71
N LEU A 436 -10.00 8.62 -3.54
CA LEU A 436 -10.97 7.91 -4.39
C LEU A 436 -11.05 6.45 -3.98
N GLY A 437 -12.20 6.03 -3.48
CA GLY A 437 -12.45 4.68 -3.00
C GLY A 437 -13.18 4.65 -1.65
N PRO A 438 -13.14 3.50 -0.94
CA PRO A 438 -13.89 3.35 0.29
C PRO A 438 -13.26 4.13 1.45
N GLY A 439 -14.11 4.63 2.36
CA GLY A 439 -13.67 5.26 3.60
C GLY A 439 -13.14 6.70 3.44
N LYS A 440 -12.16 7.05 4.28
CA LYS A 440 -11.53 8.38 4.40
C LYS A 440 -10.17 8.30 5.13
N VAL A 441 -9.46 7.20 4.93
CA VAL A 441 -8.28 6.83 5.72
C VAL A 441 -7.13 7.76 5.38
N ILE A 442 -6.90 8.01 4.09
CA ILE A 442 -5.85 8.90 3.61
C ILE A 442 -6.15 10.34 4.02
N ALA A 443 -7.39 10.81 3.92
CA ALA A 443 -7.80 12.14 4.38
C ALA A 443 -7.53 12.33 5.87
N GLY A 444 -7.79 11.31 6.70
CA GLY A 444 -7.43 11.31 8.11
C GLY A 444 -5.92 11.40 8.36
N ILE A 445 -5.09 10.69 7.59
CA ILE A 445 -3.63 10.71 7.69
C ILE A 445 -3.08 12.07 7.19
N LEU A 446 -3.55 12.55 6.05
CA LEU A 446 -3.14 13.80 5.43
C LEU A 446 -3.42 15.00 6.35
N LYS A 447 -4.61 15.04 6.96
CA LYS A 447 -5.00 16.08 7.93
C LYS A 447 -4.19 16.06 9.24
N ARG A 448 -3.43 15.00 9.51
CA ARG A 448 -2.45 14.94 10.62
C ARG A 448 -1.07 15.46 10.22
N ILE A 449 -0.72 15.40 8.93
CA ILE A 449 0.52 15.98 8.39
C ILE A 449 0.34 17.49 8.25
N ASP A 450 -0.75 17.92 7.60
CA ASP A 450 -1.16 19.32 7.56
C ASP A 450 -2.69 19.44 7.72
N LYS A 451 -3.10 20.25 8.70
CA LYS A 451 -4.52 20.56 8.95
C LYS A 451 -5.14 21.39 7.82
N GLY A 452 -4.33 22.18 7.11
CA GLY A 452 -4.74 23.00 5.96
C GLY A 452 -5.09 22.18 4.73
N ALA A 453 -4.34 21.10 4.46
CA ALA A 453 -4.38 20.28 3.25
C ALA A 453 -5.77 20.09 2.65
N SER A 454 -5.97 20.53 1.40
CA SER A 454 -7.24 20.39 0.71
C SER A 454 -7.41 18.96 0.21
N ILE A 455 -8.40 18.24 0.75
CA ILE A 455 -8.77 16.91 0.27
C ILE A 455 -10.28 16.74 0.20
N GLU A 456 -10.74 16.26 -0.95
CA GLU A 456 -12.11 15.85 -1.21
C GLU A 456 -12.19 14.32 -1.20
N ASN A 457 -13.26 13.74 -0.65
CA ASN A 457 -13.42 12.29 -0.60
C ASN A 457 -14.47 11.91 -1.63
N ILE A 458 -14.09 11.05 -2.58
CA ILE A 458 -15.00 10.47 -3.56
C ILE A 458 -15.26 9.03 -3.13
N GLY A 459 -16.38 8.84 -2.44
CA GLY A 459 -16.91 7.52 -2.16
C GLY A 459 -17.27 6.79 -3.46
N ALA A 460 -17.27 5.47 -3.38
CA ALA A 460 -17.77 4.63 -4.45
C ALA A 460 -19.25 4.37 -4.29
#